data_AF-A0A1Q6ED20-F1
#
_entry.id   AF-A0A1Q6ED20-F1
#
_cell.length_a   1.000
_cell.length_b   1.000
_cell.length_c   1.000
_cell.angle_alpha   90.00
_cell.angle_beta   90.00
_cell.angle_gamma   90.00
#
_symmetry.space_group_name_H-M   'P 1'
#
loop_
_entity.id
_entity.type
_entity.pdbx_description
1 polymer ?
#
loop_
_entity_poly.entity_id
_entity_poly.type
_entity_poly.pdbx_seq_one_letter_code
_entity_poly.pdbx_strand_id
1 'polypeptide(L)'
;MRFMSEDVSYENSKGAFFGTGDRLTVDLVSEPIWVNDDAEYYLPDGTYTVVANFNSDENLRVPGSVSAGAFTFSHPRFTNGTWYVRIEDDAYPGGQAAITEGTMTVSRTGEEYVITFEFVSDAGFAVTGTYEGNSIRMLES
;
A
#
# COMPACT_ATOMS: atom_id res chain seq x y z
N MET A 1 2.03 -2.92 -2.27
CA MET A 1 2.56 -3.17 -0.90
C MET A 1 1.44 -3.15 0.13
N ARG A 2 1.64 -3.74 1.32
CA ARG A 2 0.66 -3.74 2.41
C ARG A 2 1.35 -3.48 3.75
N PHE A 3 0.78 -2.57 4.53
CA PHE A 3 1.18 -2.26 5.90
C PHE A 3 0.02 -2.65 6.81
N MET A 4 0.30 -3.41 7.87
CA MET A 4 -0.72 -4.08 8.67
C MET A 4 -0.35 -3.98 10.15
N SER A 5 -1.38 -3.86 11.00
CA SER A 5 -1.23 -4.12 12.44
C SER A 5 -0.70 -5.53 12.68
N GLU A 6 0.02 -5.73 13.79
CA GLU A 6 0.64 -7.02 14.16
C GLU A 6 -0.37 -8.17 14.22
N ASP A 7 -1.59 -7.89 14.69
CA ASP A 7 -2.68 -8.86 14.83
C ASP A 7 -3.45 -9.09 13.52
N VAL A 8 -3.02 -8.54 12.38
CA VAL A 8 -3.63 -8.75 11.07
C VAL A 8 -2.74 -9.62 10.19
N SER A 9 -3.30 -10.72 9.67
CA SER A 9 -2.57 -11.64 8.78
C SER A 9 -3.39 -12.03 7.56
N TYR A 10 -2.72 -12.44 6.47
CA TYR A 10 -3.36 -12.96 5.27
C TYR A 10 -3.26 -14.48 5.21
N GLU A 11 -4.39 -15.17 5.06
CA GLU A 11 -4.42 -16.62 4.92
C GLU A 11 -4.64 -17.01 3.44
N ASN A 12 -3.58 -17.47 2.77
CA ASN A 12 -3.59 -17.82 1.35
C ASN A 12 -4.68 -18.85 0.98
N SER A 13 -4.91 -19.86 1.83
CA SER A 13 -5.91 -20.91 1.62
C SER A 13 -7.34 -20.37 1.55
N LYS A 14 -7.61 -19.24 2.19
CA LYS A 14 -8.94 -18.60 2.26
C LYS A 14 -9.04 -17.35 1.41
N GLY A 15 -7.91 -16.82 0.94
CA GLY A 15 -7.86 -15.60 0.15
C GLY A 15 -8.38 -14.38 0.92
N ALA A 16 -8.12 -14.31 2.23
CA ALA A 16 -8.67 -13.26 3.10
C ALA A 16 -7.72 -12.88 4.23
N PHE A 17 -7.93 -11.67 4.76
CA PHE A 17 -7.27 -11.16 5.95
C PHE A 17 -8.12 -11.48 7.19
N PHE A 18 -7.42 -11.84 8.28
CA PHE A 18 -7.97 -12.27 9.56
C PHE A 18 -7.33 -11.47 10.71
N GLY A 19 -7.98 -11.48 11.86
CA GLY A 19 -7.56 -10.83 13.09
C GLY A 19 -8.32 -9.54 13.39
N THR A 20 -7.69 -8.65 14.15
CA THR A 20 -8.25 -7.33 14.50
C THR A 20 -7.17 -6.27 14.36
N GLY A 21 -7.46 -5.21 13.60
CA GLY A 21 -6.53 -4.11 13.39
C GLY A 21 -6.74 -3.42 12.06
N ASP A 22 -5.69 -2.75 11.59
CA ASP A 22 -5.73 -1.88 10.44
C ASP A 22 -4.84 -2.42 9.32
N ARG A 23 -5.28 -2.22 8.07
CA ARG A 23 -4.51 -2.51 6.87
C ARG A 23 -4.52 -1.32 5.93
N LEU A 24 -3.33 -0.86 5.53
CA LEU A 24 -3.13 0.04 4.41
C LEU A 24 -2.53 -0.73 3.22
N THR A 25 -3.28 -0.85 2.13
CA THR A 25 -2.77 -1.34 0.85
C THR A 25 -2.33 -0.13 0.03
N VAL A 26 -1.11 -0.16 -0.50
CA VAL A 26 -0.58 0.86 -1.44
C VAL A 26 -0.26 0.22 -2.78
N ASP A 27 -0.85 0.73 -3.85
CA ASP A 27 -0.58 0.31 -5.24
C ASP A 27 0.19 1.43 -5.94
N LEU A 28 1.43 1.15 -6.38
CA LEU A 28 2.36 2.17 -6.84
C LEU A 28 3.21 1.68 -8.01
N VAL A 29 3.76 2.63 -8.77
CA VAL A 29 4.74 2.39 -9.83
C VAL A 29 6.06 3.02 -9.41
N SER A 30 7.13 2.22 -9.42
CA SER A 30 8.49 2.67 -9.14
C SER A 30 9.32 2.70 -10.42
N GLU A 31 10.48 3.35 -10.35
CA GLU A 31 11.54 3.12 -11.33
C GLU A 31 11.91 1.63 -11.38
N PRO A 32 12.41 1.11 -12.51
CA PRO A 32 12.82 -0.29 -12.62
C PRO A 32 13.74 -0.71 -11.47
N ILE A 33 13.34 -1.78 -10.77
CA ILE A 33 14.10 -2.34 -9.66
C ILE A 33 15.02 -3.43 -10.22
N TRP A 34 16.31 -3.24 -10.06
CA TRP A 34 17.33 -4.20 -10.46
C TRP A 34 17.77 -5.02 -9.27
N VAL A 35 18.14 -6.28 -9.52
CA VAL A 35 18.79 -7.13 -8.52
C VAL A 35 20.12 -6.49 -8.12
N ASN A 36 20.35 -6.35 -6.82
CA ASN A 36 21.63 -5.88 -6.29
C ASN A 36 22.66 -7.04 -6.21
N ASP A 37 23.87 -6.74 -5.74
CA ASP A 37 24.94 -7.70 -5.50
C ASP A 37 24.63 -8.75 -4.41
N ASP A 38 23.67 -8.46 -3.53
CA ASP A 38 23.14 -9.37 -2.51
C ASP A 38 21.91 -10.17 -2.95
N ALA A 39 21.57 -10.14 -4.24
CA ALA A 39 20.40 -10.80 -4.83
C ALA A 39 19.03 -10.32 -4.28
N GLU A 40 18.96 -9.06 -3.85
CA GLU A 40 17.77 -8.40 -3.35
C GLU A 40 17.24 -7.31 -4.30
N TYR A 41 15.96 -6.99 -4.15
CA TYR A 41 15.25 -5.95 -4.90
C TYR A 41 14.81 -4.86 -3.93
N TYR A 42 15.29 -3.63 -4.15
CA TYR A 42 15.00 -2.50 -3.28
C TYR A 42 14.06 -1.50 -3.94
N LEU A 43 13.03 -1.10 -3.21
CA LEU A 43 12.19 0.02 -3.62
C LEU A 43 13.05 1.30 -3.64
N PRO A 44 13.09 2.05 -4.76
CA PRO A 44 13.89 3.28 -4.82
C PRO A 44 13.38 4.34 -3.86
N ASP A 45 14.33 5.07 -3.27
CA ASP A 45 14.07 6.30 -2.53
C ASP A 45 13.34 7.31 -3.41
N GLY A 46 12.45 8.08 -2.79
CA GLY A 46 11.74 9.15 -3.47
C GLY A 46 10.34 9.39 -2.94
N THR A 47 9.68 10.37 -3.56
CA THR A 47 8.29 10.71 -3.26
C THR A 47 7.38 10.11 -4.33
N TYR A 48 6.44 9.29 -3.89
CA TYR A 48 5.39 8.70 -4.69
C TYR A 48 4.10 9.48 -4.45
N THR A 49 3.47 9.99 -5.51
CA THR A 49 2.30 10.88 -5.42
C THR A 49 1.03 10.16 -5.86
N VAL A 50 -0.05 10.34 -5.10
CA VAL A 50 -1.35 9.79 -5.47
C VAL A 50 -1.88 10.49 -6.71
N VAL A 51 -2.21 9.69 -7.73
CA VAL A 51 -2.88 10.10 -8.96
C VAL A 51 -4.22 9.37 -9.06
N ALA A 52 -5.03 9.71 -10.06
CA ALA A 52 -6.28 8.98 -10.30
C ALA A 52 -6.02 7.47 -10.48
N ASN A 53 -7.02 6.65 -10.17
CA ASN A 53 -6.88 5.20 -10.18
C ASN A 53 -6.40 4.68 -11.56
N PHE A 54 -5.43 3.79 -11.58
CA PHE A 54 -4.82 3.30 -12.83
C PHE A 54 -5.79 2.60 -13.79
N ASN A 55 -6.89 2.01 -13.30
CA ASN A 55 -7.90 1.43 -14.19
C ASN A 55 -8.71 2.49 -14.95
N SER A 56 -8.69 3.76 -14.50
CA SER A 56 -9.37 4.85 -15.20
C SER A 56 -8.55 5.40 -16.37
N ASP A 57 -7.21 5.33 -16.27
CA ASP A 57 -6.27 5.69 -17.32
C ASP A 57 -4.92 5.00 -17.09
N GLU A 58 -4.56 4.10 -17.99
CA GLU A 58 -3.30 3.35 -17.94
C GLU A 58 -2.05 4.25 -18.13
N ASN A 59 -2.20 5.45 -18.73
CA ASN A 59 -1.09 6.40 -18.87
C ASN A 59 -0.63 6.99 -17.53
N LEU A 60 -1.41 6.80 -16.47
CA LEU A 60 -1.05 7.20 -15.10
C LEU A 60 -0.03 6.25 -14.45
N ARG A 61 0.24 5.08 -15.06
CA ARG A 61 1.25 4.13 -14.57
C ARG A 61 2.67 4.59 -14.92
N VAL A 62 3.10 5.70 -14.34
CA VAL A 62 4.46 6.23 -14.49
C VAL A 62 5.22 6.16 -13.17
N PRO A 63 6.56 5.97 -13.17
CA PRO A 63 7.36 5.96 -11.95
C PRO A 63 7.05 7.13 -11.02
N GLY A 64 6.93 6.85 -9.72
CA GLY A 64 6.54 7.83 -8.72
C GLY A 64 5.03 7.99 -8.56
N SER A 65 4.19 7.21 -9.25
CA SER A 65 2.74 7.27 -9.10
C SER A 65 2.21 6.28 -8.07
N VAL A 66 1.23 6.69 -7.28
CA VAL A 66 0.39 5.84 -6.43
C VAL A 66 -1.03 5.87 -6.99
N SER A 67 -1.64 4.71 -7.22
CA SER A 67 -3.02 4.61 -7.69
C SER A 67 -4.00 4.99 -6.59
N ALA A 68 -4.89 5.96 -6.83
CA ALA A 68 -6.03 6.22 -5.96
C ALA A 68 -6.93 4.97 -5.81
N GLY A 69 -7.63 4.86 -4.70
CA GLY A 69 -8.56 3.78 -4.43
C GLY A 69 -9.80 3.83 -5.32
N ALA A 70 -10.22 2.69 -5.85
CA ALA A 70 -11.53 2.52 -6.48
C ALA A 70 -12.26 1.29 -5.95
N PHE A 71 -13.59 1.37 -5.89
CA PHE A 71 -14.44 0.25 -5.49
C PHE A 71 -14.47 -0.83 -6.58
N THR A 72 -14.45 -2.10 -6.15
CA THR A 72 -14.68 -3.26 -7.02
C THR A 72 -15.53 -4.30 -6.28
N PHE A 73 -16.04 -5.30 -7.00
CA PHE A 73 -16.83 -6.38 -6.42
C PHE A 73 -16.11 -7.16 -5.30
N SER A 74 -14.78 -7.25 -5.35
CA SER A 74 -13.98 -8.00 -4.38
C SER A 74 -13.55 -7.16 -3.16
N HIS A 75 -13.91 -5.88 -3.13
CA HIS A 75 -13.70 -5.01 -1.99
C HIS A 75 -14.52 -5.51 -0.77
N PRO A 76 -14.01 -5.42 0.48
CA PRO A 76 -12.70 -4.91 0.90
C PRO A 76 -11.57 -5.95 0.90
N ARG A 77 -11.86 -7.23 0.57
CA ARG A 77 -10.88 -8.32 0.60
C ARG A 77 -9.71 -8.05 -0.35
N PHE A 78 -10.03 -7.76 -1.61
CA PHE A 78 -9.09 -7.32 -2.63
C PHE A 78 -9.41 -5.89 -3.04
N THR A 79 -8.52 -4.97 -2.66
CA THR A 79 -8.65 -3.55 -2.98
C THR A 79 -8.13 -3.28 -4.38
N ASN A 80 -8.76 -2.33 -5.08
CA ASN A 80 -8.21 -1.79 -6.32
C ASN A 80 -7.65 -0.40 -6.03
N GLY A 81 -6.35 -0.22 -6.33
CA GLY A 81 -5.61 0.95 -5.90
C GLY A 81 -5.35 0.97 -4.38
N THR A 82 -5.14 2.18 -3.87
CA THR A 82 -4.70 2.42 -2.48
C THR A 82 -5.88 2.63 -1.54
N TRP A 83 -5.89 1.88 -0.44
CA TRP A 83 -7.01 1.81 0.50
C TRP A 83 -6.55 1.58 1.93
N TYR A 84 -7.22 2.25 2.86
CA TYR A 84 -7.25 1.89 4.27
C TYR A 84 -8.49 1.03 4.56
N VAL A 85 -8.31 -0.03 5.34
CA VAL A 85 -9.37 -0.96 5.75
C VAL A 85 -9.15 -1.39 7.20
N ARG A 86 -10.19 -1.22 8.03
CA ARG A 86 -10.24 -1.81 9.38
C ARG A 86 -10.84 -3.21 9.36
N ILE A 87 -10.20 -4.12 10.07
CA ILE A 87 -10.58 -5.52 10.25
C ILE A 87 -10.89 -5.71 11.74
N GLU A 88 -12.00 -6.36 12.05
CA GLU A 88 -12.44 -6.66 13.41
C GLU A 88 -13.01 -8.07 13.46
N ASP A 89 -12.45 -8.91 14.34
CA ASP A 89 -12.87 -10.30 14.54
C ASP A 89 -13.05 -11.08 13.22
N ASP A 90 -12.00 -11.08 12.40
CA ASP A 90 -11.94 -11.74 11.08
C ASP A 90 -12.91 -11.19 10.02
N ALA A 91 -13.67 -10.15 10.36
CA ALA A 91 -14.60 -9.48 9.48
C ALA A 91 -14.11 -8.07 9.10
N TYR A 92 -14.81 -7.46 8.15
CA TYR A 92 -14.53 -6.10 7.69
C TYR A 92 -15.65 -5.10 8.07
N PRO A 93 -16.13 -5.08 9.34
CA PRO A 93 -17.26 -4.24 9.73
C PRO A 93 -16.87 -2.77 9.92
N GLY A 94 -15.56 -2.48 10.01
CA GLY A 94 -15.03 -1.18 10.38
C GLY A 94 -14.94 -0.17 9.24
N GLY A 95 -14.32 0.98 9.53
CA GLY A 95 -14.07 2.06 8.58
C GLY A 95 -13.18 1.63 7.41
N GLN A 96 -13.58 2.06 6.21
CA GLN A 96 -12.85 1.83 4.96
C GLN A 96 -12.75 3.17 4.25
N ALA A 97 -11.58 3.47 3.71
CA ALA A 97 -11.32 4.77 3.09
C ALA A 97 -10.49 4.57 1.82
N ALA A 98 -11.04 5.06 0.70
CA ALA A 98 -10.27 5.15 -0.53
C ALA A 98 -9.27 6.28 -0.36
N ILE A 99 -8.01 6.04 -0.70
CA ILE A 99 -7.04 7.14 -0.75
C ILE A 99 -7.18 7.83 -2.10
N THR A 100 -7.33 9.15 -2.10
CA THR A 100 -7.58 9.94 -3.32
C THR A 100 -6.47 10.93 -3.62
N GLU A 101 -5.73 11.38 -2.60
CA GLU A 101 -4.67 12.37 -2.75
C GLU A 101 -3.53 12.13 -1.73
N GLY A 102 -2.44 12.88 -1.90
CA GLY A 102 -1.30 12.92 -0.98
C GLY A 102 -0.06 12.18 -1.49
N THR A 103 0.88 11.92 -0.59
CA THR A 103 2.19 11.38 -0.95
C THR A 103 2.66 10.29 0.00
N MET A 104 3.49 9.39 -0.52
CA MET A 104 4.29 8.45 0.22
C MET A 104 5.77 8.73 -0.05
N THR A 105 6.56 8.93 1.00
CA THR A 105 8.00 9.14 0.86
C THR A 105 8.74 7.89 1.33
N VAL A 106 9.64 7.40 0.50
CA VAL A 106 10.54 6.28 0.78
C VAL A 106 11.94 6.83 0.97
N SER A 107 12.56 6.51 2.10
CA SER A 107 13.97 6.78 2.37
C SER A 107 14.63 5.50 2.87
N ARG A 108 15.85 5.23 2.41
CA ARG A 108 16.57 4.02 2.78
C ARG A 108 18.00 4.34 3.20
N THR A 109 18.47 3.69 4.26
CA THR A 109 19.88 3.73 4.69
C THR A 109 20.36 2.30 4.87
N GLY A 110 21.17 1.81 3.92
CA GLY A 110 21.52 0.38 3.88
C GLY A 110 20.28 -0.48 3.64
N GLU A 111 20.01 -1.44 4.51
CA GLU A 111 18.83 -2.33 4.43
C GLU A 111 17.56 -1.76 5.08
N GLU A 112 17.69 -0.67 5.84
CA GLU A 112 16.60 -0.10 6.62
C GLU A 112 15.79 0.93 5.82
N TYR A 113 14.48 0.72 5.76
CA TYR A 113 13.51 1.64 5.17
C TYR A 113 12.84 2.48 6.24
N VAL A 114 12.69 3.76 5.94
CA VAL A 114 11.70 4.65 6.55
C VAL A 114 10.70 5.04 5.45
N ILE A 115 9.44 4.69 5.65
CA ILE A 115 8.36 5.04 4.72
C ILE A 115 7.34 5.88 5.46
N THR A 116 7.09 7.09 4.98
CA THR A 116 6.09 8.00 5.55
C THR A 116 4.92 8.16 4.59
N PHE A 117 3.70 8.11 5.12
CA PHE A 117 2.46 8.36 4.40
C PHE A 117 1.86 9.68 4.86
N GLU A 118 1.52 10.53 3.89
CA GLU A 118 0.76 11.76 4.08
C GLU A 118 -0.38 11.77 3.06
N PHE A 119 -1.37 10.90 3.28
CA PHE A 119 -2.49 10.70 2.37
C PHE A 119 -3.76 11.41 2.83
N VAL A 120 -4.68 11.57 1.88
CA VAL A 120 -6.04 12.07 2.13
C VAL A 120 -7.06 11.08 1.55
N SER A 121 -8.07 10.74 2.36
CA SER A 121 -9.16 9.87 1.93
C SER A 121 -10.18 10.57 1.03
N ASP A 122 -11.05 9.80 0.40
CA ASP A 122 -12.26 10.26 -0.29
C ASP A 122 -13.22 11.09 0.59
N ALA A 123 -13.17 10.90 1.91
CA ALA A 123 -13.90 11.74 2.88
C ALA A 123 -13.14 13.02 3.29
N GLY A 124 -11.95 13.27 2.74
CA GLY A 124 -11.11 14.42 3.09
C GLY A 124 -10.36 14.26 4.42
N PHE A 125 -10.29 13.04 4.98
CA PHE A 125 -9.58 12.79 6.23
C PHE A 125 -8.12 12.44 5.96
N ALA A 126 -7.23 12.94 6.82
CA ALA A 126 -5.82 12.58 6.78
C ALA A 126 -5.64 11.10 7.14
N VAL A 127 -4.84 10.40 6.32
CA VAL A 127 -4.37 9.04 6.58
C VAL A 127 -2.85 9.09 6.59
N THR A 128 -2.28 9.21 7.78
CA THR A 128 -0.85 9.43 7.98
C THR A 128 -0.21 8.30 8.77
N GLY A 129 1.08 8.03 8.54
CA GLY A 129 1.83 7.08 9.35
C GLY A 129 3.27 6.93 8.90
N THR A 130 4.05 6.19 9.68
CA THR A 130 5.44 5.85 9.35
C THR A 130 5.65 4.36 9.55
N TYR A 131 6.37 3.73 8.62
CA TYR A 131 6.91 2.38 8.74
C TYR A 131 8.44 2.45 8.81
N GLU A 132 9.02 1.68 9.73
CA GLU A 132 10.47 1.51 9.89
C GLU A 132 10.79 0.01 9.87
N GLY A 133 11.72 -0.45 9.02
CA GLY A 133 12.09 -1.86 9.00
C GLY A 133 13.07 -2.30 7.90
N ASN A 134 13.64 -3.50 8.06
CA ASN A 134 14.83 -3.98 7.34
C ASN A 134 14.57 -4.76 6.04
N SER A 135 13.39 -4.69 5.43
CA SER A 135 13.16 -5.19 4.06
C SER A 135 11.73 -4.97 3.60
N ILE A 136 11.59 -4.53 2.35
CA ILE A 136 10.34 -4.66 1.60
C ILE A 136 10.49 -5.90 0.71
N ARG A 137 9.97 -7.06 1.14
CA ARG A 137 9.90 -8.23 0.25
C ARG A 137 8.78 -8.02 -0.77
N MET A 138 9.15 -7.63 -2.00
CA MET A 138 8.29 -7.79 -3.17
C MET A 138 8.19 -9.29 -3.44
N LEU A 139 7.07 -9.92 -3.08
CA LEU A 139 6.83 -11.33 -3.44
C LEU A 139 6.55 -11.38 -4.94
N GLU A 140 7.42 -12.05 -5.70
CA GLU A 140 7.07 -12.50 -7.05
C GLU A 140 5.94 -13.53 -6.93
N SER A 141 4.84 -13.31 -7.65
CA SER A 141 3.66 -14.19 -7.71
C SER A 141 3.90 -15.40 -8.61
#